data_AF-A0A6B2DD71-F1
#
_entry.id   AF-A0A6B2DD71-F1
#
_cell.length_a   1.000
_cell.length_b   1.000
_cell.length_c   1.000
_cell.angle_alpha   90.00
_cell.angle_beta   90.00
_cell.angle_gamma   90.00
#
_symmetry.space_group_name_H-M   'P 1'
#
loop_
_entity.id
_entity.type
_entity.pdbx_description
1 polymer ?
#
loop_
_entity_poly.entity_id
_entity_poly.type
_entity_poly.pdbx_seq_one_letter_code
_entity_poly.pdbx_strand_id
1 'polypeptide(L)'
;MSTRKYEQRLRADAAEETRRRILAAVYERLCQAPTEPVSIEQVAKMAGVSRSTVYLVFGSRAGLFDALGDDLRGRGGFDRAADVTVETDARKGLSASIRASVPIFAEHREVLRVLYSMAQLDPDAVGGAVQRMADSRSAGMAWHARRLAEQDQLRPDVTVDEAAHLLWTLCGFETFDQLYTGRALPVDAVADLMVAIVERVVCA
;
A
#
# COMPACT_ATOMS: atom_id res chain seq x y z
N MET A 1 -0.77 -42.38 3.27
CA MET A 1 -1.26 -41.03 2.88
C MET A 1 -0.73 -39.88 3.76
N SER A 2 -0.11 -40.14 4.91
CA SER A 2 0.44 -39.09 5.81
C SER A 2 1.73 -38.43 5.28
N THR A 3 2.64 -39.21 4.68
CA THR A 3 3.95 -38.77 4.17
C THR A 3 3.84 -37.76 3.03
N ARG A 4 2.91 -37.98 2.08
CA ARG A 4 2.69 -37.07 0.93
C ARG A 4 2.14 -35.71 1.36
N LYS A 5 1.27 -35.66 2.37
CA LYS A 5 0.76 -34.40 2.95
C LYS A 5 1.84 -33.65 3.72
N TYR A 6 2.75 -34.36 4.40
CA TYR A 6 3.87 -33.75 5.12
C TYR A 6 4.90 -33.12 4.18
N GLU A 7 5.29 -33.83 3.11
CA GLU A 7 6.20 -33.30 2.09
C GLU A 7 5.62 -32.10 1.32
N GLN A 8 4.31 -32.11 1.05
CA GLN A 8 3.62 -30.98 0.42
C GLN A 8 3.63 -29.74 1.32
N ARG A 9 3.43 -29.90 2.63
CA ARG A 9 3.52 -28.80 3.60
C ARG A 9 4.93 -28.23 3.70
N LEU A 10 5.95 -29.09 3.84
CA LEU A 10 7.36 -28.67 3.88
C LEU A 10 7.77 -27.89 2.62
N ARG A 11 7.32 -28.31 1.44
CA ARG A 11 7.60 -27.59 0.19
C ARG A 11 6.88 -26.24 0.13
N ALA A 12 5.64 -26.16 0.62
CA ALA A 12 4.90 -24.90 0.70
C ALA A 12 5.59 -23.91 1.66
N ASP A 13 6.02 -24.38 2.83
CA ASP A 13 6.72 -23.57 3.83
C ASP A 13 8.05 -23.02 3.27
N ALA A 14 8.83 -23.86 2.60
CA ALA A 14 10.09 -23.45 1.97
C ALA A 14 9.89 -22.47 0.80
N ALA A 15 8.80 -22.61 0.04
CA ALA A 15 8.44 -21.68 -1.02
C ALA A 15 8.05 -20.31 -0.45
N GLU A 16 7.28 -20.29 0.64
CA GLU A 16 6.87 -19.07 1.33
C GLU A 16 8.06 -18.36 1.99
N GLU A 17 8.97 -19.10 2.62
CA GLU A 17 10.23 -18.53 3.15
C GLU A 17 11.07 -17.89 2.03
N THR A 18 11.16 -18.55 0.87
CA THR A 18 11.86 -18.00 -0.29
C THR A 18 11.20 -16.74 -0.81
N ARG A 19 9.85 -16.72 -0.89
CA ARG A 19 9.08 -15.52 -1.25
C ARG A 19 9.39 -14.35 -0.31
N ARG A 20 9.36 -14.58 1.01
CA ARG A 20 9.66 -13.54 2.02
C ARG A 20 11.09 -13.02 1.94
N ARG A 21 12.08 -13.90 1.74
CA ARG A 21 13.48 -13.48 1.56
C ARG A 21 13.66 -12.59 0.35
N ILE A 22 13.01 -12.91 -0.76
CA ILE A 22 13.08 -12.07 -1.97
C ILE A 22 12.42 -10.71 -1.73
N LEU A 23 11.25 -10.65 -1.10
CA LEU A 23 10.58 -9.39 -0.79
C LEU A 23 11.41 -8.52 0.18
N ALA A 24 12.01 -9.12 1.21
CA ALA A 24 12.93 -8.43 2.11
C ALA A 24 14.14 -7.85 1.37
N ALA A 25 14.72 -8.60 0.43
CA ALA A 25 15.84 -8.12 -0.38
C ALA A 25 15.46 -6.95 -1.30
N VAL A 26 14.25 -6.97 -1.90
CA VAL A 26 13.76 -5.82 -2.68
C VAL A 26 13.57 -4.60 -1.79
N TYR A 27 12.93 -4.77 -0.63
CA TYR A 27 12.72 -3.71 0.35
C TYR A 27 14.05 -3.07 0.77
N GLU A 28 15.01 -3.90 1.19
CA GLU A 28 16.34 -3.45 1.59
C GLU A 28 17.07 -2.73 0.47
N ARG A 29 16.96 -3.23 -0.78
CA ARG A 29 17.60 -2.59 -1.94
C ARG A 29 17.02 -1.21 -2.22
N LEU A 30 15.71 -1.03 -2.05
CA LEU A 30 15.03 0.26 -2.22
C LEU A 30 15.47 1.27 -1.14
N CYS A 31 15.70 0.80 0.09
CA CYS A 31 16.23 1.64 1.17
C CYS A 31 17.71 2.02 0.99
N GLN A 32 18.57 1.09 0.56
CA GLN A 32 20.02 1.29 0.51
C GLN A 32 20.48 2.19 -0.65
N ALA A 33 19.82 2.11 -1.80
CA ALA A 33 20.21 2.85 -2.99
C ALA A 33 18.97 3.39 -3.73
N PRO A 34 18.30 4.41 -3.15
CA PRO A 34 17.02 4.95 -3.61
C PRO A 34 17.09 5.63 -4.99
N THR A 35 18.27 6.06 -5.42
CA THR A 35 18.49 6.75 -6.70
C THR A 35 18.88 5.82 -7.84
N GLU A 36 19.09 4.54 -7.56
CA GLU A 36 19.56 3.58 -8.56
C GLU A 36 18.41 2.67 -9.03
N PRO A 37 18.35 2.30 -10.32
CA PRO A 37 17.36 1.35 -10.82
C PRO A 37 17.42 0.01 -10.08
N VAL A 38 16.25 -0.55 -9.75
CA VAL A 38 16.19 -1.87 -9.12
C VAL A 38 16.57 -2.95 -10.13
N SER A 39 17.69 -3.63 -9.89
CA SER A 39 18.14 -4.80 -10.65
C SER A 39 17.63 -6.10 -10.02
N ILE A 40 16.93 -6.93 -10.82
CA ILE A 40 16.47 -8.27 -10.39
C ILE A 40 17.66 -9.18 -10.05
N GLU A 41 18.79 -9.00 -10.72
CA GLU A 41 20.01 -9.76 -10.45
C GLU A 41 20.58 -9.42 -9.07
N GLN A 42 20.62 -8.13 -8.72
CA GLN A 42 21.07 -7.70 -7.40
C GLN A 42 20.12 -8.18 -6.30
N VAL A 43 18.80 -8.10 -6.53
CA VAL A 43 17.77 -8.63 -5.62
C VAL A 43 17.97 -10.14 -5.39
N ALA A 44 18.17 -10.91 -6.47
CA ALA A 44 18.39 -12.35 -6.37
C ALA A 44 19.66 -12.67 -5.56
N LYS A 45 20.74 -11.93 -5.80
CA LYS A 45 22.00 -12.05 -5.04
C LYS A 45 21.80 -11.75 -3.55
N MET A 46 21.10 -10.66 -3.21
CA MET A 46 20.78 -10.29 -1.83
C MET A 46 19.90 -11.33 -1.14
N ALA A 47 18.94 -11.92 -1.86
CA ALA A 47 18.06 -12.97 -1.35
C ALA A 47 18.70 -14.37 -1.30
N GLY A 48 19.92 -14.54 -1.82
CA GLY A 48 20.60 -15.84 -1.89
C GLY A 48 19.95 -16.83 -2.86
N VAL A 49 19.32 -16.35 -3.94
CA VAL A 49 18.63 -17.17 -4.95
C VAL A 49 19.12 -16.85 -6.36
N SER A 50 18.75 -17.68 -7.33
CA SER A 50 19.01 -17.39 -8.75
C SER A 50 17.99 -16.39 -9.31
N ARG A 51 18.37 -15.65 -10.36
CA ARG A 51 17.44 -14.80 -11.11
C ARG A 51 16.22 -15.58 -11.63
N SER A 52 16.44 -16.82 -12.09
CA SER A 52 15.36 -17.71 -12.54
C SER A 52 14.38 -18.05 -11.42
N THR A 53 14.85 -18.19 -10.19
CA THR A 53 13.99 -18.42 -9.01
C THR A 53 13.08 -17.22 -8.75
N VAL A 54 13.56 -15.99 -8.93
CA VAL A 54 12.71 -14.79 -8.77
C VAL A 54 11.55 -14.81 -9.77
N TYR A 55 11.81 -15.06 -11.06
CA TYR A 55 10.74 -15.16 -12.04
C TYR A 55 9.84 -16.38 -11.84
N LEU A 56 10.37 -17.49 -11.33
CA LEU A 56 9.55 -18.66 -10.98
C LEU A 56 8.54 -18.33 -9.87
N VAL A 57 8.94 -17.55 -8.86
CA VAL A 57 8.10 -17.19 -7.71
C VAL A 57 7.10 -16.08 -8.04
N PHE A 58 7.50 -15.07 -8.81
CA PHE A 58 6.70 -13.86 -9.04
C PHE A 58 6.16 -13.72 -10.47
N GLY A 59 6.55 -14.60 -11.39
CA GLY A 59 6.15 -14.60 -12.79
C GLY A 59 6.80 -13.51 -13.64
N SER A 60 6.87 -12.28 -13.12
CA SER A 60 7.39 -11.11 -13.83
C SER A 60 7.96 -10.07 -12.87
N ARG A 61 8.60 -9.03 -13.42
CA ARG A 61 9.00 -7.84 -12.65
C ARG A 61 7.79 -7.16 -12.03
N ALA A 62 6.71 -7.02 -12.80
CA ALA A 62 5.43 -6.48 -12.34
C ALA A 62 4.88 -7.27 -11.14
N GLY A 63 4.87 -8.60 -11.23
CA GLY A 63 4.40 -9.47 -10.14
C GLY A 63 5.27 -9.42 -8.89
N LEU A 64 6.56 -9.12 -9.01
CA LEU A 64 7.45 -8.88 -7.85
C LEU A 64 7.08 -7.59 -7.12
N PHE A 65 6.85 -6.50 -7.85
CA PHE A 65 6.48 -5.22 -7.25
C PHE A 65 5.03 -5.20 -6.75
N ASP A 66 4.12 -5.94 -7.38
CA ASP A 66 2.76 -6.17 -6.83
C ASP A 66 2.85 -6.88 -5.48
N ALA A 67 3.62 -7.96 -5.43
CA ALA A 67 3.84 -8.70 -4.19
C ALA A 67 4.53 -7.85 -3.12
N LEU A 68 5.40 -6.91 -3.50
CA LEU A 68 5.96 -5.92 -2.58
C LEU A 68 4.87 -4.98 -2.05
N GLY A 69 4.03 -4.41 -2.93
CA GLY A 69 2.90 -3.56 -2.52
C GLY A 69 1.96 -4.27 -1.55
N ASP A 70 1.67 -5.55 -1.80
CA ASP A 70 0.88 -6.41 -0.91
C ASP A 70 1.59 -6.64 0.43
N ASP A 71 2.90 -6.91 0.42
CA ASP A 71 3.71 -7.10 1.63
C ASP A 71 3.77 -5.82 2.48
N LEU A 72 3.89 -4.64 1.88
CA LEU A 72 3.84 -3.35 2.59
C LEU A 72 2.48 -3.14 3.27
N ARG A 73 1.38 -3.51 2.61
CA ARG A 73 0.03 -3.45 3.21
C ARG A 73 -0.14 -4.45 4.35
N GLY A 74 0.33 -5.69 4.16
CA GLY A 74 0.26 -6.76 5.16
C GLY A 74 1.09 -6.46 6.41
N ARG A 75 2.32 -5.94 6.25
CA ARG A 75 3.21 -5.54 7.36
C ARG A 75 2.65 -4.37 8.16
N GLY A 76 2.09 -3.39 7.46
CA GLY A 76 1.44 -2.23 8.07
C GLY A 76 0.11 -2.54 8.79
N GLY A 77 -0.42 -3.76 8.66
CA GLY A 77 -1.70 -4.14 9.26
C GLY A 77 -2.92 -3.58 8.53
N PHE A 78 -2.79 -3.19 7.26
CA PHE A 78 -3.93 -2.74 6.43
C PHE A 78 -5.01 -3.82 6.35
N ASP A 79 -4.60 -5.09 6.21
CA ASP A 79 -5.52 -6.24 6.19
C ASP A 79 -6.18 -6.46 7.56
N ARG A 80 -5.45 -6.20 8.66
CA ARG A 80 -6.02 -6.26 10.01
C ARG A 80 -7.01 -5.13 10.28
N ALA A 81 -6.81 -3.95 9.70
CA ALA A 81 -7.75 -2.82 9.78
C ALA A 81 -9.01 -3.06 8.93
N ALA A 82 -8.90 -3.81 7.82
CA ALA A 82 -10.03 -4.24 7.01
C ALA A 82 -10.84 -5.40 7.65
N ASP A 83 -10.18 -6.26 8.44
CA ASP A 83 -10.80 -7.41 9.11
C ASP A 83 -11.51 -7.07 10.45
N VAL A 84 -11.28 -5.89 11.02
CA VAL A 84 -12.08 -5.42 12.15
C VAL A 84 -13.43 -4.98 11.60
N THR A 85 -14.48 -5.71 11.96
CA THR A 85 -15.92 -5.39 11.85
C THR A 85 -16.19 -4.20 10.94
N VAL A 86 -16.72 -4.43 9.73
CA VAL A 86 -17.18 -3.36 8.82
C VAL A 86 -17.94 -2.33 9.66
N GLU A 87 -17.26 -1.25 10.03
CA GLU A 87 -17.80 -0.25 10.94
C GLU A 87 -19.09 0.22 10.30
N THR A 88 -20.19 0.09 11.03
CA THR A 88 -21.52 0.26 10.43
C THR A 88 -21.72 1.70 10.01
N ASP A 89 -21.14 2.63 10.77
CA ASP A 89 -21.08 4.05 10.45
C ASP A 89 -19.99 4.36 9.40
N ALA A 90 -20.41 4.91 8.25
CA ALA A 90 -19.51 5.16 7.13
C ALA A 90 -18.41 6.19 7.47
N ARG A 91 -18.74 7.23 8.24
CA ARG A 91 -17.80 8.28 8.68
C ARG A 91 -16.72 7.74 9.62
N LYS A 92 -17.09 6.94 10.62
CA LYS A 92 -16.14 6.25 11.50
C LYS A 92 -15.28 5.27 10.72
N GLY A 93 -15.86 4.50 9.80
CA GLY A 93 -15.12 3.58 8.95
C GLY A 93 -14.08 4.28 8.08
N LEU A 94 -14.41 5.43 7.49
CA LEU A 94 -13.47 6.27 6.75
C LEU A 94 -12.36 6.82 7.65
N SER A 95 -12.71 7.37 8.82
CA SER A 95 -11.73 7.89 9.77
C SER A 95 -10.76 6.82 10.26
N ALA A 96 -11.25 5.62 10.54
CA ALA A 96 -10.44 4.47 10.92
C ALA A 96 -9.49 4.05 9.78
N SER A 97 -9.98 4.01 8.54
CA SER A 97 -9.17 3.71 7.34
C SER A 97 -8.01 4.71 7.17
N ILE A 98 -8.29 6.01 7.31
CA ILE A 98 -7.26 7.07 7.26
C ILE A 98 -6.23 6.85 8.38
N ARG A 99 -6.68 6.70 9.63
CA ARG A 99 -5.79 6.48 10.79
C ARG A 99 -4.93 5.22 10.65
N ALA A 100 -5.46 4.15 10.07
CA ALA A 100 -4.72 2.93 9.82
C ALA A 100 -3.66 3.10 8.73
N SER A 101 -3.93 3.90 7.70
CA SER A 101 -2.99 4.12 6.59
C SER A 101 -1.73 4.93 6.98
N VAL A 102 -1.87 5.87 7.92
CA VAL A 102 -0.82 6.84 8.23
C VAL A 102 0.46 6.21 8.84
N PRO A 103 0.38 5.31 9.84
CA PRO A 103 1.55 4.59 10.35
C PRO A 103 2.28 3.79 9.26
N ILE A 104 1.54 3.23 8.32
CA ILE A 104 2.06 2.41 7.22
C ILE A 104 2.85 3.28 6.24
N PHE A 105 2.32 4.46 5.92
CA PHE A 105 3.06 5.45 5.14
C PHE A 105 4.31 5.94 5.86
N ALA A 106 4.27 6.11 7.19
CA ALA A 106 5.43 6.50 7.98
C ALA A 106 6.51 5.41 8.02
N GLU A 107 6.13 4.16 8.25
CA GLU A 107 7.04 3.01 8.31
C GLU A 107 7.74 2.76 6.97
N HIS A 108 7.00 2.85 5.87
CA HIS A 108 7.49 2.51 4.54
C HIS A 108 7.80 3.74 3.68
N ARG A 109 7.94 4.90 4.31
CA ARG A 109 8.06 6.21 3.65
C ARG A 109 9.14 6.23 2.56
N GLU A 110 10.36 5.83 2.88
CA GLU A 110 11.48 5.89 1.92
C GLU A 110 11.22 4.99 0.72
N VAL A 111 10.70 3.78 0.95
CA VAL A 111 10.35 2.84 -0.11
C VAL A 111 9.26 3.40 -1.00
N LEU A 112 8.19 3.97 -0.41
CA LEU A 112 7.10 4.60 -1.17
C LEU A 112 7.61 5.77 -2.00
N ARG A 113 8.46 6.65 -1.46
CA ARG A 113 9.07 7.76 -2.22
C ARG A 113 9.84 7.26 -3.43
N VAL A 114 10.64 6.20 -3.27
CA VAL A 114 11.40 5.60 -4.37
C VAL A 114 10.46 5.02 -5.42
N LEU A 115 9.46 4.23 -5.01
CA LEU A 115 8.50 3.62 -5.94
C LEU A 115 7.74 4.67 -6.76
N TYR A 116 7.19 5.70 -6.09
CA TYR A 116 6.50 6.79 -6.78
C TYR A 116 7.44 7.57 -7.70
N SER A 117 8.66 7.88 -7.26
CA SER A 117 9.65 8.59 -8.09
C SER A 117 10.04 7.78 -9.33
N MET A 118 10.26 6.47 -9.18
CA MET A 118 10.56 5.57 -10.30
C MET A 118 9.41 5.54 -11.30
N ALA A 119 8.17 5.40 -10.84
CA ALA A 119 7.00 5.33 -11.71
C ALA A 119 6.73 6.64 -12.48
N GLN A 120 7.08 7.80 -11.91
CA GLN A 120 6.98 9.09 -12.59
C GLN A 120 8.03 9.26 -13.70
N LEU A 121 9.22 8.66 -13.54
CA LEU A 121 10.29 8.72 -14.53
C LEU A 121 10.10 7.69 -15.65
N ASP A 122 9.72 6.47 -15.26
CA ASP A 122 9.46 5.35 -16.17
C ASP A 122 8.39 4.43 -15.53
N PRO A 123 7.15 4.45 -16.03
CA PRO A 123 6.06 3.60 -15.53
C PRO A 123 6.40 2.10 -15.53
N ASP A 124 7.27 1.65 -16.45
CA ASP A 124 7.68 0.25 -16.58
C ASP A 124 8.80 -0.12 -15.59
N ALA A 125 9.46 0.85 -14.96
CA ALA A 125 10.52 0.61 -13.98
C ALA A 125 10.03 -0.22 -12.77
N VAL A 126 8.74 -0.13 -12.45
CA VAL A 126 8.08 -0.94 -11.40
C VAL A 126 7.01 -1.87 -11.99
N GLY A 127 7.02 -2.08 -13.32
CA GLY A 127 6.08 -2.93 -14.04
C GLY A 127 4.61 -2.52 -13.88
N GLY A 128 4.33 -1.22 -13.70
CA GLY A 128 2.98 -0.71 -13.45
C GLY A 128 2.41 -1.02 -12.06
N ALA A 129 3.20 -1.55 -11.11
CA ALA A 129 2.71 -1.85 -9.76
C ALA A 129 2.18 -0.60 -9.03
N VAL A 130 2.85 0.55 -9.19
CA VAL A 130 2.38 1.81 -8.62
C VAL A 130 1.03 2.23 -9.20
N GLN A 131 0.80 2.01 -10.51
CA GLN A 131 -0.50 2.27 -11.13
C GLN A 131 -1.57 1.34 -10.56
N ARG A 132 -1.27 0.05 -10.37
CA ARG A 132 -2.23 -0.89 -9.77
C ARG A 132 -2.53 -0.58 -8.30
N MET A 133 -1.53 -0.15 -7.53
CA MET A 133 -1.73 0.37 -6.17
C MET A 133 -2.65 1.60 -6.20
N ALA A 134 -2.44 2.49 -7.17
CA ALA A 134 -3.27 3.66 -7.36
C ALA A 134 -4.72 3.29 -7.72
N ASP A 135 -4.93 2.38 -8.67
CA ASP A 135 -6.26 1.92 -9.09
C ASP A 135 -7.01 1.27 -7.92
N SER A 136 -6.33 0.41 -7.15
CA SER A 136 -6.90 -0.24 -5.96
C SER A 136 -7.35 0.77 -4.91
N ARG A 137 -6.50 1.77 -4.62
CA ARG A 137 -6.84 2.84 -3.68
C ARG A 137 -7.99 3.71 -4.21
N SER A 138 -8.03 3.99 -5.52
CA SER A 138 -9.10 4.76 -6.15
C SER A 138 -10.45 4.06 -6.00
N ALA A 139 -10.48 2.74 -6.24
CA ALA A 139 -11.67 1.93 -5.98
C ALA A 139 -12.11 1.96 -4.51
N GLY A 140 -11.16 1.93 -3.57
CA GLY A 140 -11.43 2.06 -2.12
C GLY A 140 -12.01 3.43 -1.74
N MET A 141 -11.50 4.52 -2.32
CA MET A 141 -12.03 5.87 -2.06
C MET A 141 -13.45 6.02 -2.62
N ALA A 142 -13.71 5.49 -3.82
CA ALA A 142 -15.05 5.46 -4.39
C ALA A 142 -16.03 4.63 -3.56
N TRP A 143 -15.57 3.55 -2.92
CA TRP A 143 -16.38 2.76 -1.99
C TRP A 143 -16.74 3.55 -0.73
N HIS A 144 -15.78 4.27 -0.12
CA HIS A 144 -16.08 5.14 1.03
C HIS A 144 -17.06 6.27 0.67
N ALA A 145 -16.89 6.90 -0.50
CA ALA A 145 -17.79 7.96 -0.98
C ALA A 145 -19.23 7.46 -1.13
N ARG A 146 -19.43 6.28 -1.76
CA ARG A 146 -20.76 5.67 -1.89
C ARG A 146 -21.39 5.37 -0.53
N ARG A 147 -20.63 4.82 0.42
CA ARG A 147 -21.13 4.51 1.77
C ARG A 147 -21.55 5.75 2.55
N LEU A 148 -20.81 6.84 2.44
CA LEU A 148 -21.21 8.12 3.04
C LEU A 148 -22.53 8.61 2.44
N ALA A 149 -22.72 8.46 1.12
CA ALA A 149 -23.94 8.86 0.43
C ALA A 149 -25.14 7.99 0.85
N GLU A 150 -24.96 6.68 0.92
CA GLU A 150 -25.98 5.71 1.35
C GLU A 150 -26.49 5.94 2.78
N GLN A 151 -25.72 6.67 3.60
CA GLN A 151 -26.05 6.99 4.98
C GLN A 151 -26.38 8.47 5.19
N ASP A 152 -26.57 9.24 4.12
CA ASP A 152 -26.83 10.69 4.16
C ASP A 152 -25.76 11.47 4.97
N GLN A 153 -24.51 10.98 4.95
CA GLN A 153 -23.38 11.55 5.68
C GLN A 153 -22.47 12.44 4.82
N LEU A 154 -22.73 12.54 3.51
CA LEU A 154 -22.07 13.50 2.62
C LEU A 154 -22.60 14.90 2.82
N ARG A 155 -21.73 15.90 2.67
CA ARG A 155 -22.14 17.29 2.62
C ARG A 155 -23.20 17.51 1.52
N PRO A 156 -24.19 18.39 1.74
CA PRO A 156 -25.27 18.62 0.76
C PRO A 156 -24.79 19.14 -0.60
N ASP A 157 -23.62 19.79 -0.64
CA ASP A 157 -23.02 20.39 -1.83
C ASP A 157 -21.93 19.51 -2.47
N VAL A 158 -21.78 18.26 -2.06
CA VAL A 158 -20.75 17.35 -2.56
C VAL A 158 -21.39 16.10 -3.15
N THR A 159 -21.17 15.87 -4.44
CA THR A 159 -21.60 14.65 -5.12
C THR A 159 -20.71 13.46 -4.74
N VAL A 160 -21.19 12.24 -5.00
CA VAL A 160 -20.43 11.00 -4.75
C VAL A 160 -19.11 10.98 -5.54
N ASP A 161 -19.13 11.44 -6.79
CA ASP A 161 -17.94 11.48 -7.65
C ASP A 161 -16.93 12.52 -7.16
N GLU A 162 -17.40 13.72 -6.76
CA GLU A 162 -16.55 14.74 -6.14
C GLU A 162 -15.96 14.23 -4.83
N ALA A 163 -16.74 13.57 -3.98
CA ALA A 163 -16.25 12.94 -2.76
C ALA A 163 -15.15 11.91 -3.08
N ALA A 164 -15.33 11.07 -4.10
CA ALA A 164 -14.30 10.10 -4.50
C ALA A 164 -12.99 10.79 -4.92
N HIS A 165 -13.06 11.89 -5.67
CA HIS A 165 -11.89 12.68 -6.06
C HIS A 165 -11.21 13.39 -4.88
N LEU A 166 -11.99 13.94 -3.96
CA LEU A 166 -11.49 14.57 -2.74
C LEU A 166 -10.78 13.56 -1.84
N LEU A 167 -11.39 12.40 -1.60
CA LEU A 167 -10.80 11.32 -0.81
C LEU A 167 -9.54 10.76 -1.48
N TRP A 168 -9.56 10.58 -2.81
CA TRP A 168 -8.38 10.20 -3.59
C TRP A 168 -7.22 11.17 -3.41
N THR A 169 -7.47 12.46 -3.34
CA THR A 169 -6.40 13.45 -3.19
C THR A 169 -5.93 13.55 -1.75
N LEU A 170 -6.86 13.65 -0.80
CA LEU A 170 -6.57 13.99 0.59
C LEU A 170 -6.06 12.81 1.42
N CYS A 171 -6.43 11.57 1.07
CA CYS A 171 -6.02 10.37 1.81
C CYS A 171 -4.76 9.70 1.22
N GLY A 172 -3.97 10.44 0.43
CA GLY A 172 -2.87 9.90 -0.39
C GLY A 172 -1.52 9.95 0.29
N PHE A 173 -0.56 9.16 -0.22
CA PHE A 173 0.81 9.16 0.29
C PHE A 173 1.47 10.53 0.14
N GLU A 174 1.20 11.24 -0.96
CA GLU A 174 1.74 12.56 -1.24
C GLU A 174 1.25 13.58 -0.20
N THR A 175 -0.04 13.54 0.14
CA THR A 175 -0.62 14.39 1.20
C THR A 175 -0.01 14.07 2.56
N PHE A 176 0.15 12.78 2.87
CA PHE A 176 0.87 12.33 4.07
C PHE A 176 2.32 12.86 4.08
N ASP A 177 3.10 12.68 3.01
CA ASP A 177 4.53 13.03 2.98
C ASP A 177 4.74 14.55 3.03
N GLN A 178 3.84 15.33 2.44
CA GLN A 178 3.84 16.79 2.57
C GLN A 178 3.66 17.26 4.02
N LEU A 179 2.76 16.61 4.79
CA LEU A 179 2.53 16.94 6.19
C LEU A 179 3.65 16.38 7.10
N TYR A 180 4.01 15.12 6.92
CA TYR A 180 4.99 14.43 7.74
C TYR A 180 6.39 15.01 7.55
N THR A 181 6.84 15.13 6.30
CA THR A 181 8.21 15.60 5.99
C THR A 181 8.24 17.09 5.76
N GLY A 182 7.34 17.59 4.91
CA GLY A 182 7.34 19.01 4.53
C GLY A 182 7.02 19.93 5.70
N ARG A 183 6.27 19.46 6.71
CA ARG A 183 5.94 20.22 7.92
C ARG A 183 6.51 19.62 9.21
N ALA A 184 7.27 18.52 9.14
CA ALA A 184 7.86 17.85 10.29
C ALA A 184 6.84 17.50 11.40
N LEU A 185 5.62 17.13 11.02
CA LEU A 185 4.57 16.78 11.97
C LEU A 185 4.69 15.32 12.42
N PRO A 186 4.42 15.01 13.71
CA PRO A 186 4.39 13.64 14.18
C PRO A 186 3.23 12.85 13.54
N VAL A 187 3.40 11.52 13.45
CA VAL A 187 2.46 10.59 12.80
C VAL A 187 1.01 10.80 13.26
N ASP A 188 0.77 10.92 14.57
CA ASP A 188 -0.57 11.11 15.13
C ASP A 188 -1.20 12.45 14.69
N ALA A 189 -0.41 13.53 14.64
CA ALA A 189 -0.89 14.83 14.18
C ALA A 189 -1.21 14.83 12.68
N VAL A 190 -0.46 14.09 11.87
CA VAL A 190 -0.77 13.91 10.44
C VAL A 190 -2.09 13.16 10.28
N ALA A 191 -2.30 12.08 11.04
CA ALA A 191 -3.56 11.34 11.02
C ALA A 191 -4.75 12.22 11.42
N ASP A 192 -4.63 12.97 12.51
CA ASP A 192 -5.66 13.90 12.97
C ASP A 192 -5.99 14.98 11.94
N LEU A 193 -4.98 15.56 11.29
CA LEU A 193 -5.18 16.58 10.26
C LEU A 193 -5.84 16.00 9.00
N MET A 194 -5.41 14.83 8.54
CA MET A 194 -6.02 14.19 7.36
C MET A 194 -7.49 13.86 7.62
N VAL A 195 -7.82 13.29 8.79
CA VAL A 195 -9.22 13.05 9.19
C VAL A 195 -10.00 14.37 9.24
N ALA A 196 -9.47 15.38 9.94
CA ALA A 196 -10.17 16.66 10.11
C ALA A 196 -10.43 17.40 8.78
N ILE A 197 -9.50 17.33 7.82
CA ILE A 197 -9.68 17.95 6.50
C ILE A 197 -10.76 17.19 5.72
N VAL A 198 -10.71 15.85 5.71
CA VAL A 198 -11.70 15.02 5.03
C VAL A 198 -13.10 15.23 5.62
N GLU A 199 -13.24 15.27 6.94
CA GLU A 199 -14.52 15.53 7.59
C GLU A 199 -15.10 16.89 7.19
N ARG A 200 -14.29 17.94 7.14
CA ARG A 200 -14.76 19.29 6.75
C ARG A 200 -15.17 19.42 5.28
N VAL A 201 -14.50 18.69 4.40
CA VAL A 201 -14.70 18.83 2.95
C VAL A 201 -15.68 17.82 2.37
N VAL A 202 -15.88 16.66 3.01
CA VAL A 202 -16.73 15.58 2.47
C VAL A 202 -17.95 15.29 3.36
N CYS A 203 -17.83 15.40 4.69
CA CYS A 203 -18.86 14.94 5.62
C CYS A 203 -19.80 16.07 6.09
N ALA A 204 -21.09 15.76 6.21
CA ALA A 204 -22.14 16.67 6.71
C ALA A 204 -22.04 17.00 8.21
#